data_AF-A0A1F7XY96-F1
#
_entry.id   AF-A0A1F7XY96-F1
#
_cell.length_a   1.000
_cell.length_b   1.000
_cell.length_c   1.000
_cell.angle_alpha   90.00
_cell.angle_beta   90.00
_cell.angle_gamma   90.00
#
_symmetry.space_group_name_H-M   'P 1'
#
loop_
_entity.id
_entity.type
_entity.pdbx_description
1 polymer ?
#
loop_
_entity_poly.entity_id
_entity_poly.type
_entity_poly.pdbx_seq_one_letter_code
_entity_poly.pdbx_strand_id
1 'polypeptide(L)'
;MNLIIVESPTKARTLSRFLGGDYKVEATMGHIKDLPKNKVSVDVENDFKPNYVVVAKREESIKKIKDGALHAKLIYIATDPDREGEAIAQHVKEILSEQATKRLSQKGKNTLITKSLNHSITRIVFHEITKEALEEALKNPRSINKNLVNAQIARRVLDRLVGYNLSPLLWKKVRRGLSAGRVQSVAVRLIVEREREIGAFKPVEYWEIFADVASSTPEVKGVHTSGVFVVQLIKVGEKKAEVKDGKTAKEIVDDLEKSKYKVVDLRQREVRKNPYPPFTTSTMTQAGARLFGWSAKRTMSIAQRLYEEGLITYHRTDSVNLASSAVAKAREYIEKKFGNSYVPENPRFFKKTSKLAQEAHEAIRPTNVMQTQDEHELSGELLNDHRKLYDLIWRRYVACQMKECIFDETVIDVEARTTPEVKGVHTS
;
A
#
# COMPACT_ATOMS: atom_id res chain seq x y z
N MET A 1 -38.65 -0.05 6.54
CA MET A 1 -37.25 0.22 6.89
C MET A 1 -36.42 -1.02 6.61
N ASN A 2 -35.30 -0.86 5.91
CA ASN A 2 -34.27 -1.87 5.67
C ASN A 2 -33.11 -1.66 6.66
N LEU A 3 -32.35 -2.71 6.94
CA LEU A 3 -31.18 -2.65 7.82
C LEU A 3 -29.90 -2.85 7.00
N ILE A 4 -28.90 -1.99 7.20
CA ILE A 4 -27.54 -2.16 6.66
C ILE A 4 -26.58 -2.36 7.83
N ILE A 5 -25.72 -3.39 7.74
CA ILE A 5 -24.74 -3.75 8.77
C ILE A 5 -23.33 -3.57 8.21
N VAL A 6 -22.50 -2.77 8.89
CA VAL A 6 -21.11 -2.47 8.51
C VAL A 6 -20.13 -2.72 9.67
N GLU A 7 -18.82 -2.66 9.43
CA GLU A 7 -17.82 -2.91 10.48
C GLU A 7 -17.61 -1.75 11.45
N SER A 8 -17.63 -0.52 10.96
CA SER A 8 -17.18 0.65 11.73
C SER A 8 -18.28 1.72 11.86
N PRO A 9 -18.29 2.50 12.96
CA PRO A 9 -19.19 3.63 13.13
C PRO A 9 -18.99 4.74 12.09
N THR A 10 -17.74 4.98 11.66
CA THR A 10 -17.46 6.01 10.65
C THR A 10 -18.13 5.63 9.33
N LYS A 11 -17.93 4.38 8.89
CA LYS A 11 -18.58 3.82 7.70
C LYS A 11 -20.10 3.89 7.82
N ALA A 12 -20.67 3.57 8.99
CA ALA A 12 -22.10 3.68 9.22
C ALA A 12 -22.60 5.12 9.02
N ARG A 13 -21.93 6.10 9.63
CA ARG A 13 -22.26 7.52 9.50
C ARG A 13 -22.11 8.03 8.07
N THR A 14 -21.06 7.63 7.36
CA THR A 14 -20.83 8.02 5.95
C THR A 14 -21.94 7.48 5.05
N LEU A 15 -22.27 6.19 5.16
CA LEU A 15 -23.36 5.60 4.38
C LEU A 15 -24.73 6.23 4.70
N SER A 16 -25.01 6.54 5.97
CA SER A 16 -26.25 7.22 6.37
C SER A 16 -26.44 8.59 5.72
N ARG A 17 -25.38 9.25 5.22
CA ARG A 17 -25.49 10.51 4.47
C ARG A 17 -26.00 10.30 3.04
N PHE A 18 -25.74 9.13 2.47
CA PHE A 18 -26.17 8.77 1.11
C PHE A 18 -27.53 8.07 1.09
N LEU A 19 -27.93 7.47 2.20
CA LEU A 19 -29.16 6.70 2.34
C LEU A 19 -30.29 7.57 2.89
N GLY A 20 -31.48 7.47 2.31
CA GLY A 20 -32.70 8.11 2.82
C GLY A 20 -33.27 7.43 4.06
N GLY A 21 -34.39 7.95 4.57
CA GLY A 21 -35.08 7.45 5.78
C GLY A 21 -35.58 6.01 5.71
N ASP A 22 -35.50 5.36 4.55
CA ASP A 22 -35.85 3.95 4.37
C ASP A 22 -34.81 2.97 4.96
N TYR A 23 -33.61 3.42 5.28
CA TYR A 23 -32.52 2.59 5.77
C TYR A 23 -32.08 2.96 7.18
N LYS A 24 -31.88 1.93 7.99
CA LYS A 24 -31.18 2.02 9.27
C LYS A 24 -29.80 1.39 9.11
N VAL A 25 -28.75 2.06 9.57
CA VAL A 25 -27.36 1.55 9.48
C VAL A 25 -26.82 1.26 10.88
N GLU A 26 -26.30 0.06 11.10
CA GLU A 26 -25.73 -0.40 12.37
C GLU A 26 -24.30 -0.94 12.17
N ALA A 27 -23.45 -0.81 13.19
CA ALA A 27 -22.04 -1.21 13.11
C ALA A 27 -21.71 -2.39 14.04
N THR A 28 -20.95 -3.37 13.53
CA THR A 28 -20.50 -4.54 14.30
C THR A 28 -19.33 -4.24 15.23
N MET A 29 -18.62 -3.12 15.02
CA MET A 29 -17.35 -2.78 15.67
C MET A 29 -16.24 -3.81 15.38
N GLY A 30 -16.21 -4.34 14.15
CA GLY A 30 -15.28 -5.38 13.70
C GLY A 30 -15.82 -6.81 13.93
N HIS A 31 -14.93 -7.73 14.30
CA HIS A 31 -15.29 -9.13 14.56
C HIS A 31 -16.18 -9.28 15.80
N ILE A 32 -17.33 -9.97 15.63
CA ILE A 32 -18.33 -10.22 16.69
C ILE A 32 -18.20 -11.62 17.31
N LYS A 33 -17.54 -12.54 16.60
CA LYS A 33 -17.18 -13.88 17.06
C LYS A 33 -15.66 -14.06 16.88
N ASP A 34 -14.99 -14.68 17.85
CA ASP A 34 -13.57 -15.06 17.72
C ASP A 34 -13.28 -16.33 18.54
N LEU A 35 -12.14 -16.94 18.30
CA LEU A 35 -11.65 -18.10 19.03
C LEU A 35 -11.24 -17.69 20.45
N PRO A 36 -11.67 -18.40 21.52
CA PRO A 36 -11.31 -18.09 22.90
C PRO A 36 -9.79 -18.05 23.10
N LYS A 37 -9.29 -17.14 23.93
CA LYS A 37 -7.85 -16.88 24.06
C LYS A 37 -7.05 -18.00 24.73
N ASN A 38 -7.65 -18.70 25.70
CA ASN A 38 -6.92 -19.54 26.66
C ASN A 38 -7.21 -21.04 26.54
N LYS A 39 -7.89 -21.50 25.48
CA LYS A 39 -8.27 -22.91 25.29
C LYS A 39 -7.96 -23.36 23.87
N VAL A 40 -7.69 -24.66 23.69
CA VAL A 40 -7.75 -25.30 22.38
C VAL A 40 -9.17 -25.11 21.87
N SER A 41 -9.29 -24.34 20.80
CA SER A 41 -10.57 -23.86 20.26
C SER A 41 -10.81 -24.37 18.85
N VAL A 42 -10.01 -25.34 18.43
CA VAL A 42 -10.07 -25.98 17.12
C VAL A 42 -10.13 -27.46 17.42
N ASP A 43 -11.23 -28.09 17.01
CA ASP A 43 -11.41 -29.52 17.14
C ASP A 43 -10.69 -30.22 15.97
N VAL A 44 -9.48 -30.70 16.22
CA VAL A 44 -8.64 -31.35 15.19
C VAL A 44 -9.15 -32.73 14.78
N GLU A 45 -9.96 -33.39 15.62
CA GLU A 45 -10.53 -34.71 15.32
C GLU A 45 -11.80 -34.59 14.46
N ASN A 46 -12.52 -33.49 14.58
CA ASN A 46 -13.75 -33.22 13.83
C ASN A 46 -13.55 -32.11 12.78
N ASP A 47 -12.77 -32.40 11.74
CA ASP A 47 -12.55 -31.53 10.56
C ASP A 47 -12.09 -30.10 10.89
N PHE A 48 -11.23 -29.95 11.90
CA PHE A 48 -10.67 -28.66 12.34
C PHE A 48 -11.75 -27.63 12.73
N LYS A 49 -12.90 -28.10 13.23
CA LYS A 49 -14.05 -27.24 13.52
C LYS A 49 -13.69 -26.17 14.56
N PRO A 50 -13.80 -24.87 14.22
CA PRO A 50 -13.52 -23.80 15.17
C PRO A 50 -14.68 -23.60 16.15
N ASN A 51 -14.36 -23.53 17.44
CA ASN A 51 -15.28 -23.19 18.52
C ASN A 51 -15.23 -21.68 18.77
N TYR A 52 -16.02 -20.94 18.00
CA TYR A 52 -16.15 -19.49 18.14
C TYR A 52 -17.01 -19.10 19.35
N VAL A 53 -16.59 -18.03 20.03
CA VAL A 53 -17.36 -17.40 21.10
C VAL A 53 -17.66 -15.95 20.74
N VAL A 54 -18.77 -15.42 21.27
CA VAL A 54 -19.08 -13.99 21.12
C VAL A 54 -18.00 -13.16 21.82
N VAL A 55 -17.56 -12.10 21.14
CA VAL A 55 -16.61 -11.15 21.73
C VAL A 55 -17.36 -10.29 22.74
N ALA A 56 -17.07 -10.45 24.03
CA ALA A 56 -17.80 -9.76 25.12
C ALA A 56 -17.92 -8.22 24.92
N LYS A 57 -16.87 -7.58 24.40
CA LYS A 57 -16.86 -6.13 24.08
C LYS A 57 -17.81 -5.72 22.93
N ARG A 58 -18.54 -6.67 22.34
CA ARG A 58 -19.43 -6.48 21.18
C ARG A 58 -20.89 -6.81 21.49
N GLU A 59 -21.22 -7.16 22.72
CA GLU A 59 -22.58 -7.53 23.12
C GLU A 59 -23.60 -6.42 22.85
N GLU A 60 -23.26 -5.16 23.13
CA GLU A 60 -24.14 -4.02 22.85
C GLU A 60 -24.39 -3.83 21.35
N SER A 61 -23.34 -3.89 20.52
CA SER A 61 -23.46 -3.83 19.06
C SER A 61 -24.31 -4.97 18.51
N ILE A 62 -24.08 -6.19 19.01
CA ILE A 62 -24.87 -7.36 18.64
C ILE A 62 -26.34 -7.17 19.02
N LYS A 63 -26.63 -6.62 20.20
CA LYS A 63 -27.99 -6.32 20.63
C LYS A 63 -28.67 -5.33 19.68
N LYS A 64 -28.02 -4.22 19.34
CA LYS A 64 -28.56 -3.23 18.37
C LYS A 64 -28.84 -3.83 16.99
N ILE A 65 -27.92 -4.65 16.48
CA ILE A 65 -28.10 -5.38 15.21
C ILE A 65 -29.29 -6.33 15.28
N LYS A 66 -29.38 -7.13 16.35
CA LYS A 66 -30.46 -8.06 16.60
C LYS A 66 -31.82 -7.37 16.71
N ASP A 67 -31.88 -6.23 17.37
CA ASP A 67 -33.09 -5.43 17.55
C ASP A 67 -33.51 -4.77 16.24
N GLY A 68 -32.56 -4.18 15.49
CA GLY A 68 -32.81 -3.61 14.17
C GLY A 68 -33.32 -4.65 13.17
N ALA A 69 -32.79 -5.88 13.23
CA ALA A 69 -33.19 -6.98 12.35
C ALA A 69 -34.65 -7.41 12.56
N LEU A 70 -35.25 -7.16 13.72
CA LEU A 70 -36.64 -7.56 14.01
C LEU A 70 -37.67 -6.76 13.21
N HIS A 71 -37.31 -5.52 12.88
CA HIS A 71 -38.20 -4.56 12.23
C HIS A 71 -37.81 -4.32 10.77
N ALA A 72 -36.75 -4.97 10.30
CA ALA A 72 -36.23 -4.81 8.96
C ALA A 72 -36.98 -5.67 7.94
N LYS A 73 -37.35 -5.08 6.79
CA LYS A 73 -37.87 -5.83 5.65
C LYS A 73 -36.76 -6.64 4.98
N LEU A 74 -35.65 -5.97 4.68
CA LEU A 74 -34.42 -6.55 4.14
C LEU A 74 -33.22 -6.16 5.00
N ILE A 75 -32.24 -7.06 5.08
CA ILE A 75 -30.99 -6.90 5.82
C ILE A 75 -29.84 -7.03 4.82
N TYR A 76 -29.06 -5.97 4.68
CA TYR A 76 -27.87 -5.92 3.84
C TYR A 76 -26.62 -5.94 4.73
N ILE A 77 -25.72 -6.87 4.45
CA ILE A 77 -24.40 -6.88 5.06
C ILE A 77 -23.42 -6.20 4.10
N ALA A 78 -22.90 -5.05 4.52
CA ALA A 78 -22.07 -4.14 3.73
C ALA A 78 -20.62 -4.10 4.25
N THR A 79 -20.09 -5.28 4.59
CA THR A 79 -18.71 -5.44 5.05
C THR A 79 -17.69 -5.18 3.93
N ASP A 80 -16.45 -4.92 4.30
CA ASP A 80 -15.31 -4.69 3.40
C ASP A 80 -15.17 -5.83 2.36
N PRO A 81 -14.68 -5.52 1.15
CA PRO A 81 -14.65 -6.45 0.03
C PRO A 81 -13.50 -7.49 0.12
N ASP A 82 -13.10 -7.91 1.32
CA ASP A 82 -12.03 -8.88 1.54
C ASP A 82 -12.52 -10.12 2.31
N ARG A 83 -11.63 -11.10 2.48
CA ARG A 83 -11.95 -12.33 3.21
C ARG A 83 -12.28 -12.11 4.70
N GLU A 84 -11.74 -11.05 5.32
CA GLU A 84 -12.06 -10.71 6.72
C GLU A 84 -13.48 -10.15 6.82
N GLY A 85 -13.85 -9.23 5.92
CA GLY A 85 -15.20 -8.71 5.80
C GLY A 85 -16.22 -9.79 5.47
N GLU A 86 -15.86 -10.79 4.65
CA GLU A 86 -16.73 -11.92 4.36
C GLU A 86 -16.94 -12.85 5.57
N ALA A 87 -15.90 -13.06 6.39
CA ALA A 87 -16.02 -13.81 7.65
C ALA A 87 -16.87 -13.07 8.68
N ILE A 88 -16.74 -11.74 8.79
CA ILE A 88 -17.63 -10.91 9.62
C ILE A 88 -19.08 -11.07 9.14
N ALA A 89 -19.31 -11.01 7.82
CA ALA A 89 -20.64 -11.19 7.25
C ALA A 89 -21.24 -12.56 7.59
N GLN A 90 -20.44 -13.62 7.52
CA GLN A 90 -20.86 -14.96 7.91
C GLN A 90 -21.26 -15.02 9.39
N HIS A 91 -20.45 -14.46 10.29
CA HIS A 91 -20.76 -14.44 11.72
C HIS A 91 -22.01 -13.60 12.03
N VAL A 92 -22.20 -12.46 11.36
CA VAL A 92 -23.44 -11.66 11.49
C VAL A 92 -24.64 -12.50 11.10
N LYS A 93 -24.58 -13.18 9.93
CA LYS A 93 -25.65 -14.04 9.46
C LYS A 93 -25.98 -15.14 10.46
N GLU A 94 -24.98 -15.81 11.01
CA GLU A 94 -25.19 -16.85 12.03
C GLU A 94 -25.90 -16.32 13.28
N ILE A 95 -25.46 -15.18 13.82
CA ILE A 95 -26.06 -14.59 15.02
C ILE A 95 -27.54 -14.22 14.78
N LEU A 96 -27.86 -13.70 13.60
CA LEU A 96 -29.23 -13.36 13.21
C LEU A 96 -30.08 -14.63 13.01
N SER A 97 -29.55 -15.66 12.35
CA SER A 97 -30.24 -16.95 12.19
C SER A 97 -30.49 -17.65 13.53
N GLU A 98 -29.51 -17.64 14.45
CA GLU A 98 -29.66 -18.21 15.80
C GLU A 98 -30.79 -17.53 16.58
N GLN A 99 -30.90 -16.20 16.49
CA GLN A 99 -31.97 -15.44 17.13
C GLN A 99 -33.35 -15.80 16.54
N ALA A 100 -33.42 -15.97 15.23
CA ALA A 100 -34.64 -16.39 14.54
C ALA A 100 -35.11 -17.78 15.03
N THR A 101 -34.19 -18.75 15.08
CA THR A 101 -34.47 -20.11 15.54
C THR A 101 -34.94 -20.14 16.99
N LYS A 102 -34.27 -19.43 17.91
CA LYS A 102 -34.66 -19.36 19.32
C LYS A 102 -36.07 -18.81 19.54
N ARG A 103 -36.50 -17.85 18.71
CA ARG A 103 -37.86 -17.30 18.77
C ARG A 103 -38.92 -18.25 18.23
N LEU A 104 -38.57 -19.04 17.22
CA LEU A 104 -39.47 -20.04 16.65
C LEU A 104 -39.70 -21.20 17.61
N SER A 105 -38.64 -21.68 18.29
CA SER A 105 -38.77 -22.69 19.35
C SER A 105 -39.61 -22.21 20.53
N GLN A 106 -39.65 -20.91 20.81
CA GLN A 106 -40.48 -20.32 21.86
C GLN A 106 -41.95 -20.06 21.46
N LYS A 107 -42.26 -19.98 20.15
CA LYS A 107 -43.60 -19.64 19.64
C LYS A 107 -44.37 -20.83 19.04
N GLY A 108 -43.84 -22.06 19.10
CA GLY A 108 -44.53 -23.27 18.63
C GLY A 108 -44.92 -23.26 17.14
N LYS A 109 -44.28 -22.43 16.30
CA LYS A 109 -44.62 -22.28 14.88
C LYS A 109 -43.52 -22.84 13.96
N ASN A 110 -44.01 -23.60 12.98
CA ASN A 110 -43.32 -24.53 12.08
C ASN A 110 -42.34 -23.87 11.07
N THR A 111 -41.49 -24.72 10.49
CA THR A 111 -40.31 -24.55 9.59
C THR A 111 -40.40 -23.54 8.41
N LEU A 112 -41.56 -22.97 8.10
CA LEU A 112 -41.76 -22.03 6.98
C LEU A 112 -41.25 -20.60 7.25
N ILE A 113 -41.25 -20.16 8.52
CA ILE A 113 -40.79 -18.80 8.90
C ILE A 113 -39.26 -18.68 8.85
N THR A 114 -38.53 -19.76 9.15
CA THR A 114 -37.06 -19.84 9.03
C THR A 114 -36.58 -19.64 7.58
N LYS A 115 -37.37 -20.05 6.59
CA LYS A 115 -37.11 -19.82 5.16
C LYS A 115 -37.26 -18.34 4.78
N SER A 116 -38.24 -17.64 5.35
CA SER A 116 -38.49 -16.22 5.10
C SER A 116 -37.42 -15.29 5.67
N LEU A 117 -36.82 -15.63 6.83
CA LEU A 117 -35.77 -14.81 7.45
C LEU A 117 -34.38 -15.02 6.84
N ASN A 118 -34.10 -16.21 6.30
CA ASN A 118 -32.84 -16.44 5.55
C ASN A 118 -32.86 -15.79 4.16
N HIS A 119 -34.04 -15.55 3.57
CA HIS A 119 -34.19 -14.84 2.30
C HIS A 119 -34.03 -13.31 2.41
N SER A 120 -34.09 -12.74 3.62
CA SER A 120 -33.96 -11.30 3.82
C SER A 120 -32.52 -10.84 4.09
N ILE A 121 -31.55 -11.74 4.28
CA ILE A 121 -30.14 -11.39 4.55
C ILE A 121 -29.30 -11.54 3.28
N THR A 122 -28.84 -10.41 2.74
CA THR A 122 -28.01 -10.34 1.53
C THR A 122 -26.68 -9.63 1.79
N ARG A 123 -25.71 -9.79 0.88
CA ARG A 123 -24.37 -9.20 0.94
C ARG A 123 -24.23 -8.18 -0.19
N ILE A 124 -23.82 -6.95 0.13
CA ILE A 124 -23.53 -5.91 -0.88
C ILE A 124 -22.06 -5.52 -0.80
N VAL A 125 -21.37 -5.36 -1.93
CA VAL A 125 -19.92 -5.14 -1.98
C VAL A 125 -19.62 -3.87 -2.78
N PHE A 126 -18.73 -3.02 -2.27
CA PHE A 126 -18.25 -1.84 -2.97
C PHE A 126 -16.79 -1.56 -2.60
N HIS A 127 -16.04 -0.96 -3.53
CA HIS A 127 -14.61 -0.67 -3.39
C HIS A 127 -14.31 0.80 -3.08
N GLU A 128 -15.34 1.64 -3.06
CA GLU A 128 -15.33 3.03 -2.60
C GLU A 128 -16.66 3.37 -1.95
N ILE A 129 -16.67 4.34 -1.04
CA ILE A 129 -17.87 4.75 -0.30
C ILE A 129 -18.42 6.02 -0.95
N THR A 130 -19.04 5.85 -2.11
CA THR A 130 -19.73 6.91 -2.87
C THR A 130 -21.21 6.58 -2.99
N LYS A 131 -22.04 7.58 -3.31
CA LYS A 131 -23.47 7.38 -3.51
C LYS A 131 -23.73 6.40 -4.66
N GLU A 132 -23.01 6.57 -5.77
CA GLU A 132 -23.14 5.74 -6.97
C GLU A 132 -22.75 4.29 -6.70
N ALA A 133 -21.63 4.06 -6.00
CA ALA A 133 -21.17 2.71 -5.67
C ALA A 133 -22.14 2.00 -4.72
N LEU A 134 -22.74 2.73 -3.77
CA LEU A 134 -23.71 2.19 -2.84
C LEU A 134 -25.03 1.83 -3.53
N GLU A 135 -25.54 2.71 -4.40
CA GLU A 135 -26.76 2.46 -5.18
C GLU A 135 -26.60 1.25 -6.11
N GLU A 136 -25.44 1.12 -6.77
CA GLU A 136 -25.13 -0.03 -7.61
C GLU A 136 -25.03 -1.33 -6.81
N ALA A 137 -24.41 -1.28 -5.63
CA ALA A 137 -24.29 -2.43 -4.74
C ALA A 137 -25.65 -2.88 -4.17
N LEU A 138 -26.57 -1.93 -3.91
CA LEU A 138 -27.94 -2.23 -3.48
C LEU A 138 -28.80 -2.83 -4.59
N LYS A 139 -28.56 -2.47 -5.86
CA LYS A 139 -29.23 -3.08 -7.03
C LYS A 139 -28.75 -4.50 -7.30
N ASN A 140 -27.49 -4.81 -6.97
CA ASN A 140 -26.85 -6.10 -7.25
C ASN A 140 -26.40 -6.82 -5.97
N PRO A 141 -27.32 -7.15 -5.03
CA PRO A 141 -26.97 -7.93 -3.85
C PRO A 141 -26.55 -9.34 -4.25
N ARG A 142 -25.58 -9.89 -3.52
CA ARG A 142 -25.09 -11.25 -3.70
C ARG A 142 -25.26 -12.08 -2.43
N SER A 143 -25.01 -13.39 -2.54
CA SER A 143 -24.83 -14.26 -1.38
C SER A 143 -23.43 -14.10 -0.77
N ILE A 144 -23.30 -14.45 0.50
CA ILE A 144 -22.00 -14.59 1.16
C ILE A 144 -21.17 -15.66 0.44
N ASN A 145 -19.96 -15.30 0.04
CA ASN A 145 -19.01 -16.17 -0.64
C ASN A 145 -18.34 -17.11 0.37
N LYS A 146 -18.79 -18.38 0.36
CA LYS A 146 -18.29 -19.42 1.26
C LYS A 146 -16.80 -19.74 1.06
N ASN A 147 -16.26 -19.57 -0.14
CA ASN A 147 -14.83 -19.82 -0.39
C ASN A 147 -13.96 -18.78 0.32
N LEU A 148 -14.36 -17.50 0.28
CA LEU A 148 -13.68 -16.44 1.02
C LEU A 148 -13.76 -16.63 2.53
N VAL A 149 -14.94 -17.01 3.03
CA VAL A 149 -15.13 -17.37 4.45
C VAL A 149 -14.20 -18.51 4.85
N ASN A 150 -14.23 -19.63 4.10
CA ASN A 150 -13.41 -20.80 4.39
C ASN A 150 -11.92 -20.48 4.32
N ALA A 151 -11.48 -19.64 3.38
CA ALA A 151 -10.09 -19.17 3.32
C ALA A 151 -9.68 -18.36 4.56
N GLN A 152 -10.58 -17.53 5.10
CA GLN A 152 -10.33 -16.79 6.34
C GLN A 152 -10.28 -17.73 7.55
N ILE A 153 -11.22 -18.68 7.65
CA ILE A 153 -11.28 -19.68 8.72
C ILE A 153 -10.03 -20.56 8.70
N ALA A 154 -9.65 -21.09 7.53
CA ALA A 154 -8.45 -21.91 7.36
C ALA A 154 -7.19 -21.17 7.83
N ARG A 155 -7.04 -19.89 7.44
CA ARG A 155 -5.96 -19.03 7.94
C ARG A 155 -6.02 -18.87 9.47
N ARG A 156 -7.20 -18.63 10.04
CA ARG A 156 -7.39 -18.42 11.48
C ARG A 156 -7.06 -19.67 12.29
N VAL A 157 -7.48 -20.84 11.80
CA VAL A 157 -7.18 -22.15 12.36
C VAL A 157 -5.69 -22.46 12.28
N LEU A 158 -5.07 -22.28 11.12
CA LEU A 158 -3.64 -22.52 10.93
C LEU A 158 -2.80 -21.67 11.88
N ASP A 159 -3.07 -20.36 11.94
CA ASP A 159 -2.33 -19.44 12.81
C ASP A 159 -2.55 -19.80 14.30
N ARG A 160 -3.74 -20.34 14.67
CA ARG A 160 -4.02 -20.84 16.02
C ARG A 160 -3.22 -22.10 16.37
N LEU A 161 -3.20 -23.09 15.48
CA LEU A 161 -2.49 -24.35 15.70
C LEU A 161 -0.98 -24.13 15.83
N VAL A 162 -0.40 -23.31 14.95
CA VAL A 162 1.03 -22.96 15.02
C VAL A 162 1.35 -22.24 16.33
N GLY A 163 0.57 -21.21 16.69
CA GLY A 163 0.80 -20.44 17.91
C GLY A 163 0.66 -21.29 19.18
N TYR A 164 -0.39 -22.12 19.26
CA TYR A 164 -0.67 -22.94 20.44
C TYR A 164 0.36 -24.06 20.63
N ASN A 165 0.81 -24.69 19.54
CA ASN A 165 1.74 -25.82 19.63
C ASN A 165 3.19 -25.36 19.81
N LEU A 166 3.62 -24.28 19.15
CA LEU A 166 5.03 -23.86 19.18
C LEU A 166 5.38 -22.89 20.32
N SER A 167 4.45 -22.07 20.81
CA SER A 167 4.77 -21.10 21.88
C SER A 167 5.23 -21.79 23.18
N PRO A 168 4.59 -22.89 23.66
CA PRO A 168 5.08 -23.62 24.83
C PRO A 168 6.49 -24.19 24.67
N LEU A 169 6.88 -24.58 23.45
CA LEU A 169 8.23 -25.03 23.17
C LEU A 169 9.24 -23.86 23.31
N LEU A 170 8.92 -22.68 22.77
CA LEU A 170 9.74 -21.48 22.96
C LEU A 170 9.88 -21.09 24.44
N TRP A 171 8.82 -21.27 25.24
CA TRP A 171 8.89 -21.01 26.67
C TRP A 171 9.85 -21.94 27.41
N LYS A 172 9.90 -23.21 27.00
CA LYS A 172 10.78 -24.23 27.57
C LYS A 172 12.23 -24.07 27.11
N LYS A 173 12.47 -23.65 25.86
CA LYS A 173 13.79 -23.67 25.22
C LYS A 173 14.48 -22.31 25.11
N VAL A 174 13.74 -21.21 25.19
CA VAL A 174 14.28 -19.85 24.99
C VAL A 174 13.91 -18.95 26.16
N ARG A 175 12.63 -18.54 26.28
CA ARG A 175 12.16 -17.64 27.34
C ARG A 175 10.63 -17.73 27.47
N ARG A 176 10.13 -17.81 28.72
CA ARG A 176 8.69 -17.72 29.00
C ARG A 176 8.10 -16.40 28.49
N GLY A 177 6.90 -16.47 27.91
CA GLY A 177 6.16 -15.32 27.39
C GLY A 177 6.40 -15.00 25.91
N LEU A 178 7.28 -15.73 25.21
CA LEU A 178 7.46 -15.59 23.76
C LEU A 178 6.27 -16.15 22.97
N SER A 179 5.94 -15.55 21.84
CA SER A 179 4.92 -16.07 20.93
C SER A 179 5.54 -16.64 19.67
N ALA A 180 5.05 -17.80 19.24
CA ALA A 180 5.34 -18.34 17.92
C ALA A 180 4.31 -17.81 16.92
N GLY A 181 4.76 -17.33 15.77
CA GLY A 181 3.89 -16.84 14.71
C GLY A 181 4.43 -17.23 13.35
N ARG A 182 3.65 -18.00 12.58
CA ARG A 182 4.07 -18.56 11.29
C ARG A 182 4.71 -17.54 10.35
N VAL A 183 4.10 -16.36 10.21
CA VAL A 183 4.60 -15.28 9.34
C VAL A 183 5.59 -14.37 10.08
N GLN A 184 5.36 -14.12 11.37
CA GLN A 184 6.20 -13.23 12.19
C GLN A 184 7.63 -13.79 12.32
N SER A 185 7.77 -15.09 12.55
CA SER A 185 9.08 -15.75 12.67
C SER A 185 9.90 -15.66 11.38
N VAL A 186 9.25 -15.73 10.20
CA VAL A 186 9.94 -15.54 8.90
C VAL A 186 10.38 -14.09 8.72
N ALA A 187 9.54 -13.11 9.09
CA ALA A 187 9.93 -11.70 9.04
C ALA A 187 11.11 -11.39 9.96
N VAL A 188 11.11 -11.93 11.18
CA VAL A 188 12.25 -11.81 12.12
C VAL A 188 13.49 -12.47 11.55
N ARG A 189 13.35 -13.65 10.91
CA ARG A 189 14.46 -14.34 10.24
C ARG A 189 15.15 -13.45 9.19
N LEU A 190 14.39 -12.76 8.33
CA LEU A 190 14.97 -11.85 7.33
C LEU A 190 15.82 -10.73 7.95
N ILE A 191 15.37 -10.18 9.08
CA ILE A 191 16.12 -9.15 9.82
C ILE A 191 17.40 -9.74 10.41
N VAL A 192 17.31 -10.93 11.03
CA VAL A 192 18.47 -11.62 11.63
C VAL A 192 19.49 -12.01 10.56
N GLU A 193 19.06 -12.48 9.39
CA GLU A 193 19.96 -12.80 8.27
C GLU A 193 20.69 -11.54 7.78
N ARG A 194 19.99 -10.41 7.58
CA ARG A 194 20.62 -9.14 7.23
C ARG A 194 21.61 -8.66 8.30
N GLU A 195 21.26 -8.79 9.58
CA GLU A 195 22.17 -8.38 10.66
C GLU A 195 23.45 -9.23 10.68
N ARG A 196 23.33 -10.53 10.39
CA ARG A 196 24.48 -11.42 10.25
C ARG A 196 25.34 -11.08 9.03
N GLU A 197 24.72 -10.71 7.91
CA GLU A 197 25.44 -10.20 6.73
C GLU A 197 26.24 -8.93 7.07
N ILE A 198 25.62 -7.98 7.78
CA ILE A 198 26.28 -6.73 8.23
C ILE A 198 27.42 -7.06 9.19
N GLY A 199 27.21 -7.93 10.18
CA GLY A 199 28.26 -8.33 11.13
C GLY A 199 29.42 -9.10 10.49
N ALA A 200 29.17 -9.82 9.38
CA ALA A 200 30.19 -10.53 8.62
C ALA A 200 30.89 -9.66 7.56
N PHE A 201 30.38 -8.45 7.31
CA PHE A 201 30.93 -7.54 6.31
C PHE A 201 32.33 -7.06 6.73
N LYS A 202 33.31 -7.26 5.84
CA LYS A 202 34.67 -6.76 6.01
C LYS A 202 34.86 -5.54 5.10
N PRO A 203 34.88 -4.31 5.64
CA PRO A 203 35.12 -3.12 4.84
C PRO A 203 36.46 -3.20 4.12
N VAL A 204 36.48 -2.76 2.87
CA VAL A 204 37.70 -2.61 2.06
C VAL A 204 37.85 -1.14 1.74
N GLU A 205 39.04 -0.60 1.99
CA GLU A 205 39.38 0.78 1.63
C GLU A 205 39.40 0.95 0.11
N TYR A 206 38.82 2.04 -0.37
CA TYR A 206 38.93 2.51 -1.74
C TYR A 206 38.81 4.02 -1.76
N TRP A 207 39.39 4.64 -2.78
CA TRP A 207 39.37 6.08 -2.98
C TRP A 207 38.73 6.42 -4.32
N GLU A 208 37.94 7.49 -4.32
CA GLU A 208 37.40 8.12 -5.52
C GLU A 208 38.06 9.49 -5.67
N ILE A 209 38.52 9.80 -6.88
CA ILE A 209 39.18 11.07 -7.17
C ILE A 209 38.25 11.88 -8.06
N PHE A 210 38.03 13.13 -7.66
CA PHE A 210 37.21 14.11 -8.38
C PHE A 210 38.06 15.33 -8.70
N ALA A 211 37.83 15.93 -9.87
CA ALA A 211 38.50 17.16 -10.29
C ALA A 211 37.47 18.19 -10.76
N ASP A 212 37.62 19.42 -10.27
CA ASP A 212 36.92 20.58 -10.82
C ASP A 212 37.62 21.02 -12.10
N VAL A 213 36.94 20.93 -13.23
CA VAL A 213 37.45 21.35 -14.54
C VAL A 213 36.67 22.55 -15.03
N ALA A 214 37.38 23.51 -15.60
CA ALA A 214 36.80 24.71 -16.19
C ALA A 214 37.06 24.73 -17.70
N SER A 215 36.07 25.22 -18.47
CA SER A 215 36.32 25.48 -19.89
C SER A 215 37.36 26.58 -20.06
N SER A 216 38.31 26.38 -20.98
CA SER A 216 39.30 27.41 -21.35
C SER A 216 38.75 28.45 -22.33
N THR A 217 37.51 28.29 -22.81
CA THR A 217 36.85 29.27 -23.68
C THR A 217 36.18 30.38 -22.85
N PRO A 218 36.28 31.66 -23.26
CA PRO A 218 35.56 32.77 -22.62
C PRO A 218 34.06 32.50 -22.56
N GLU A 219 33.39 33.06 -21.55
CA GLU A 219 31.93 33.00 -21.40
C GLU A 219 31.21 33.23 -22.74
N VAL A 220 30.37 32.27 -23.13
CA VAL A 220 29.43 32.48 -24.23
C VAL A 220 28.39 33.48 -23.73
N LYS A 221 28.31 34.66 -24.34
CA LYS A 221 27.31 35.69 -24.00
C LYS A 221 25.91 35.07 -23.90
N GLY A 222 25.32 35.14 -22.71
CA GLY A 222 23.97 34.64 -22.42
C GLY A 222 23.90 33.33 -21.63
N VAL A 223 25.04 32.69 -21.30
CA VAL A 223 25.08 31.47 -20.47
C VAL A 223 25.59 31.82 -19.06
N HIS A 224 24.69 31.87 -18.08
CA HIS A 224 24.98 32.16 -16.66
C HIS A 224 25.44 30.92 -15.88
N THR A 225 26.47 30.22 -16.36
CA THR A 225 27.07 29.10 -15.62
C THR A 225 28.54 29.41 -15.38
N SER A 226 29.07 29.08 -14.20
CA SER A 226 30.46 29.33 -13.81
C SER A 226 31.51 28.68 -14.73
N GLY A 227 31.11 27.89 -15.74
CA GLY A 227 32.00 27.18 -16.66
C GLY A 227 32.77 26.03 -16.01
N VAL A 228 32.55 25.80 -14.70
CA VAL A 228 33.17 24.76 -13.88
C VAL A 228 32.22 23.58 -13.73
N PHE A 229 32.73 22.37 -13.92
CA PHE A 229 32.02 21.12 -13.62
C PHE A 229 32.97 20.08 -13.03
N VAL A 230 32.40 19.13 -12.27
CA VAL A 230 33.16 18.07 -11.61
C VAL A 230 33.27 16.86 -12.54
N VAL A 231 34.46 16.30 -12.67
CA VAL A 231 34.70 14.99 -13.30
C VAL A 231 35.23 13.99 -12.29
N GLN A 232 34.83 12.72 -12.43
CA GLN A 232 35.34 11.61 -11.62
C GLN A 232 36.39 10.82 -12.41
N LEU A 233 37.49 10.46 -11.77
CA LEU A 233 38.48 9.53 -12.34
C LEU A 233 37.85 8.13 -12.46
N ILE A 234 37.71 7.65 -13.69
CA ILE A 234 37.15 6.32 -13.98
C ILE A 234 38.19 5.32 -14.51
N LYS A 235 39.31 5.80 -15.06
CA LYS A 235 40.36 4.98 -15.68
C LYS A 235 41.75 5.57 -15.47
N VAL A 236 42.76 4.70 -15.42
CA VAL A 236 44.18 5.05 -15.50
C VAL A 236 44.79 4.22 -16.64
N GLY A 237 45.25 4.89 -17.69
CA GLY A 237 45.52 4.24 -18.98
C GLY A 237 44.25 3.59 -19.55
N GLU A 238 44.31 2.32 -19.93
CA GLU A 238 43.16 1.57 -20.45
C GLU A 238 42.36 0.83 -19.37
N LYS A 239 42.85 0.79 -18.13
CA LYS A 239 42.23 0.02 -17.04
C LYS A 239 41.31 0.89 -16.20
N LYS A 240 40.26 0.27 -15.64
CA LYS A 240 39.39 0.92 -14.63
C LYS A 240 40.26 1.38 -13.45
N ALA A 241 40.01 2.58 -12.96
CA ALA A 241 40.71 3.09 -11.79
C ALA A 241 40.35 2.24 -10.55
N GLU A 242 41.35 1.59 -9.95
CA GLU A 242 41.22 0.87 -8.69
C GLU A 242 42.20 1.48 -7.67
N VAL A 243 41.74 2.52 -6.96
CA VAL A 243 42.56 3.22 -5.98
C VAL A 243 42.29 2.62 -4.60
N LYS A 244 43.21 1.78 -4.10
CA LYS A 244 42.99 0.92 -2.91
C LYS A 244 43.46 1.56 -1.60
N ASP A 245 44.24 2.63 -1.67
CA ASP A 245 44.81 3.31 -0.52
C ASP A 245 45.11 4.80 -0.80
N GLY A 246 45.27 5.57 0.28
CA GLY A 246 45.51 7.01 0.20
C GLY A 246 46.86 7.39 -0.40
N LYS A 247 47.86 6.50 -0.38
CA LYS A 247 49.15 6.77 -1.01
C LYS A 247 49.02 6.77 -2.52
N THR A 248 48.38 5.72 -3.07
CA THR A 248 48.06 5.61 -4.50
C THR A 248 47.16 6.76 -4.93
N ALA A 249 46.18 7.15 -4.10
CA ALA A 249 45.33 8.29 -4.39
C ALA A 249 46.14 9.59 -4.53
N LYS A 250 47.07 9.84 -3.60
CA LYS A 250 47.93 11.02 -3.63
C LYS A 250 48.85 11.04 -4.85
N GLU A 251 49.47 9.92 -5.21
CA GLU A 251 50.31 9.81 -6.41
C GLU A 251 49.52 10.19 -7.67
N ILE A 252 48.28 9.69 -7.80
CA ILE A 252 47.41 10.05 -8.93
C ILE A 252 47.02 11.52 -8.90
N VAL A 253 46.71 12.09 -7.73
CA VAL A 253 46.38 13.52 -7.59
C VAL A 253 47.58 14.39 -8.00
N ASP A 254 48.79 14.08 -7.52
CA ASP A 254 50.02 14.81 -7.84
C ASP A 254 50.30 14.80 -9.37
N ASP A 255 49.96 13.71 -10.06
CA ASP A 255 50.04 13.61 -11.53
C ASP A 255 48.93 14.41 -12.23
N LEU A 256 47.71 14.37 -11.71
CA LEU A 256 46.54 15.07 -12.23
C LEU A 256 46.64 16.60 -12.09
N GLU A 257 47.26 17.12 -11.03
CA GLU A 257 47.52 18.55 -10.83
C GLU A 257 48.47 19.13 -11.90
N LYS A 258 49.39 18.30 -12.40
CA LYS A 258 50.35 18.65 -13.45
C LYS A 258 49.83 18.37 -14.86
N SER A 259 48.62 17.81 -14.97
CA SER A 259 48.06 17.35 -16.23
C SER A 259 47.25 18.43 -16.94
N LYS A 260 47.20 18.33 -18.26
CA LYS A 260 46.24 19.09 -19.08
C LYS A 260 45.01 18.24 -19.34
N TYR A 261 43.84 18.86 -19.23
CA TYR A 261 42.56 18.20 -19.41
C TYR A 261 41.98 18.52 -20.78
N LYS A 262 41.41 17.51 -21.43
CA LYS A 262 40.76 17.64 -22.73
C LYS A 262 39.49 16.79 -22.77
N VAL A 263 38.39 17.37 -23.23
CA VAL A 263 37.19 16.60 -23.59
C VAL A 263 37.51 15.75 -24.82
N VAL A 264 37.37 14.43 -24.69
CA VAL A 264 37.65 13.46 -25.77
C VAL A 264 36.39 12.87 -26.38
N ASP A 265 35.30 12.82 -25.61
CA ASP A 265 33.99 12.41 -26.11
C ASP A 265 32.87 13.17 -25.39
N LEU A 266 31.79 13.44 -26.13
CA LEU A 266 30.57 14.06 -25.62
C LEU A 266 29.39 13.34 -26.26
N ARG A 267 28.61 12.66 -25.44
CA ARG A 267 27.44 11.89 -25.87
C ARG A 267 26.19 12.48 -25.23
N GLN A 268 25.22 12.84 -26.06
CA GLN A 268 23.91 13.30 -25.62
C GLN A 268 22.85 12.30 -26.06
N ARG A 269 21.95 11.97 -25.13
CA ARG A 269 20.78 11.15 -25.44
C ARG A 269 19.55 11.65 -24.70
N GLU A 270 18.42 11.58 -25.38
CA GLU A 270 17.11 11.82 -24.77
C GLU A 270 16.74 10.61 -23.90
N VAL A 271 16.43 10.85 -22.62
CA VAL A 271 15.98 9.83 -21.67
C VAL A 271 14.54 10.11 -21.28
N ARG A 272 13.68 9.11 -21.45
CA ARG A 272 12.25 9.18 -21.11
C ARG A 272 11.96 8.40 -19.84
N LYS A 273 11.33 9.05 -18.87
CA LYS A 273 10.94 8.45 -17.59
C LYS A 273 9.43 8.43 -17.45
N ASN A 274 8.85 7.23 -17.53
CA ASN A 274 7.44 7.01 -17.30
C ASN A 274 7.04 7.31 -15.83
N PRO A 275 5.83 7.81 -15.59
CA PRO A 275 5.32 7.95 -14.24
C PRO A 275 5.13 6.57 -13.58
N TYR A 276 5.19 6.55 -12.25
CA TYR A 276 4.92 5.33 -11.49
C TYR A 276 3.43 4.94 -11.57
N PRO A 277 3.10 3.64 -11.48
CA PRO A 277 1.73 3.16 -11.34
C PRO A 277 1.00 3.76 -10.13
N PRO A 278 -0.35 3.73 -10.10
CA PRO A 278 -1.11 4.10 -8.91
C PRO A 278 -0.77 3.18 -7.73
N PHE A 279 -1.11 3.60 -6.52
CA PHE A 279 -0.69 2.89 -5.32
C PHE A 279 -1.42 1.54 -5.15
N THR A 280 -0.65 0.52 -4.80
CA THR A 280 -1.09 -0.64 -4.01
C THR A 280 -0.85 -0.40 -2.52
N THR A 281 -1.36 -1.27 -1.64
CA THR A 281 -1.07 -1.23 -0.20
C THR A 281 0.43 -1.22 0.10
N SER A 282 1.20 -2.09 -0.57
CA SER A 282 2.64 -2.21 -0.35
C SER A 282 3.36 -0.92 -0.75
N THR A 283 3.10 -0.41 -1.96
CA THR A 283 3.77 0.81 -2.45
C THR A 283 3.34 2.07 -1.69
N MET A 284 2.11 2.14 -1.18
CA MET A 284 1.63 3.24 -0.33
C MET A 284 2.35 3.24 1.01
N THR A 285 2.44 2.08 1.67
CA THR A 285 3.12 1.98 2.99
C THR A 285 4.63 2.24 2.88
N GLN A 286 5.28 1.79 1.80
CA GLN A 286 6.68 2.13 1.52
C GLN A 286 6.88 3.63 1.29
N ALA A 287 6.00 4.28 0.53
CA ALA A 287 6.07 5.72 0.32
C ALA A 287 5.85 6.51 1.61
N GLY A 288 4.90 6.09 2.46
CA GLY A 288 4.69 6.70 3.78
C GLY A 288 5.90 6.58 4.71
N ALA A 289 6.59 5.42 4.69
CA ALA A 289 7.83 5.24 5.44
C ALA A 289 8.95 6.15 4.92
N ARG A 290 9.17 6.18 3.60
CA ARG A 290 10.25 6.96 2.97
C ARG A 290 10.06 8.47 3.10
N LEU A 291 8.84 8.97 2.90
CA LEU A 291 8.57 10.40 2.82
C LEU A 291 8.23 11.02 4.18
N PHE A 292 7.57 10.26 5.07
CA PHE A 292 7.04 10.80 6.32
C PHE A 292 7.60 10.10 7.57
N GLY A 293 8.47 9.11 7.43
CA GLY A 293 9.00 8.33 8.55
C GLY A 293 7.93 7.51 9.28
N TRP A 294 6.79 7.23 8.62
CA TRP A 294 5.69 6.52 9.26
C TRP A 294 5.89 5.01 9.28
N SER A 295 5.46 4.38 10.38
CA SER A 295 5.29 2.94 10.39
C SER A 295 4.15 2.52 9.47
N ALA A 296 4.22 1.29 8.93
CA ALA A 296 3.13 0.74 8.13
C ALA A 296 1.78 0.77 8.86
N LYS A 297 1.77 0.56 10.18
CA LYS A 297 0.57 0.65 11.03
C LYS A 297 -0.05 2.06 10.99
N ARG A 298 0.77 3.11 11.08
CA ARG A 298 0.29 4.50 11.03
C ARG A 298 -0.31 4.82 9.66
N THR A 299 0.39 4.51 8.57
CA THR A 299 -0.13 4.71 7.20
C THR A 299 -1.44 3.98 6.99
N MET A 300 -1.53 2.71 7.37
CA MET A 300 -2.77 1.92 7.21
C MET A 300 -3.92 2.45 8.08
N SER A 301 -3.64 2.93 9.28
CA SER A 301 -4.67 3.52 10.15
C SER A 301 -5.25 4.82 9.56
N ILE A 302 -4.42 5.63 8.89
CA ILE A 302 -4.88 6.86 8.23
C ILE A 302 -5.65 6.50 6.95
N ALA A 303 -5.13 5.57 6.15
CA ALA A 303 -5.80 5.10 4.94
C ALA A 303 -7.17 4.47 5.23
N GLN A 304 -7.32 3.72 6.34
CA GLN A 304 -8.61 3.19 6.79
C GLN A 304 -9.61 4.33 7.03
N ARG A 305 -9.20 5.41 7.69
CA ARG A 305 -10.09 6.55 7.95
C ARG A 305 -10.47 7.28 6.66
N LEU A 306 -9.50 7.56 5.79
CA LEU A 306 -9.77 8.15 4.46
C LEU A 306 -10.76 7.30 3.65
N TYR A 307 -10.64 5.97 3.69
CA TYR A 307 -11.59 5.06 3.03
C TYR A 307 -12.98 5.13 3.67
N GLU A 308 -13.07 5.05 5.01
CA GLU A 308 -14.35 5.08 5.73
C GLU A 308 -15.08 6.43 5.63
N GLU A 309 -14.35 7.52 5.39
CA GLU A 309 -14.86 8.85 5.07
C GLU A 309 -15.23 9.01 3.59
N GLY A 310 -14.96 8.02 2.75
CA GLY A 310 -15.29 8.00 1.32
C GLY A 310 -14.35 8.82 0.45
N LEU A 311 -13.14 9.15 0.93
CA LEU A 311 -12.17 9.99 0.22
C LEU A 311 -11.27 9.20 -0.73
N ILE A 312 -10.99 7.93 -0.41
CA ILE A 312 -10.18 7.04 -1.24
C ILE A 312 -10.87 5.70 -1.47
N THR A 313 -10.44 4.98 -2.50
CA THR A 313 -10.80 3.58 -2.72
C THR A 313 -10.21 2.66 -1.63
N TYR A 314 -10.66 1.40 -1.63
CA TYR A 314 -10.26 0.41 -0.63
C TYR A 314 -8.75 0.22 -0.56
N HIS A 315 -8.17 0.62 0.56
CA HIS A 315 -6.72 0.72 0.79
C HIS A 315 -5.99 -0.64 0.98
N ARG A 316 -6.72 -1.76 1.02
CA ARG A 316 -6.16 -3.14 1.07
C ARG A 316 -6.30 -3.81 -0.29
N THR A 317 -5.41 -3.42 -1.19
CA THR A 317 -5.40 -3.86 -2.58
C THR A 317 -3.98 -4.13 -3.03
N ASP A 318 -3.82 -5.17 -3.82
CA ASP A 318 -2.57 -5.48 -4.49
C ASP A 318 -2.63 -5.13 -5.99
N SER A 319 -3.75 -4.53 -6.44
CA SER A 319 -4.02 -4.14 -7.82
C SER A 319 -3.53 -2.73 -8.11
N VAL A 320 -3.06 -2.53 -9.35
CA VAL A 320 -2.74 -1.23 -9.95
C VAL A 320 -3.78 -0.81 -10.98
N ASN A 321 -4.84 -1.60 -11.17
CA ASN A 321 -5.89 -1.32 -12.13
C ASN A 321 -6.68 -0.07 -11.74
N LEU A 322 -7.15 0.69 -12.73
CA LEU A 322 -8.04 1.84 -12.55
C LEU A 322 -9.28 1.62 -13.40
N ALA A 323 -10.46 1.96 -12.87
CA ALA A 323 -11.69 1.96 -13.65
C ALA A 323 -11.58 2.97 -14.82
N SER A 324 -12.20 2.67 -15.96
CA SER A 324 -12.18 3.57 -17.13
C SER A 324 -12.72 4.97 -16.80
N SER A 325 -13.73 5.05 -15.93
CA SER A 325 -14.28 6.32 -15.43
C SER A 325 -13.26 7.11 -14.60
N ALA A 326 -12.45 6.43 -13.79
CA ALA A 326 -11.38 7.06 -13.02
C ALA A 326 -10.30 7.62 -13.96
N VAL A 327 -9.84 6.81 -14.91
CA VAL A 327 -8.85 7.24 -15.92
C VAL A 327 -9.33 8.48 -16.69
N ALA A 328 -10.59 8.50 -17.13
CA ALA A 328 -11.17 9.66 -17.81
C ALA A 328 -11.15 10.92 -16.93
N LYS A 329 -11.62 10.82 -15.67
CA LYS A 329 -11.61 11.95 -14.72
C LYS A 329 -10.21 12.48 -14.43
N ALA A 330 -9.21 11.61 -14.29
CA ALA A 330 -7.82 12.02 -14.09
C ALA A 330 -7.29 12.82 -15.28
N ARG A 331 -7.56 12.34 -16.51
CA ARG A 331 -7.16 13.02 -17.74
C ARG A 331 -7.81 14.39 -17.88
N GLU A 332 -9.12 14.47 -17.62
CA GLU A 332 -9.87 15.74 -17.60
C GLU A 332 -9.26 16.73 -16.60
N TYR A 333 -8.94 16.26 -15.38
CA TYR A 333 -8.28 17.10 -14.39
C TYR A 333 -6.92 17.62 -14.88
N ILE A 334 -6.10 16.73 -15.46
CA ILE A 334 -4.76 17.09 -15.97
C ILE A 334 -4.87 18.13 -17.08
N GLU A 335 -5.77 17.91 -18.03
CA GLU A 335 -6.03 18.85 -19.12
C GLU A 335 -6.42 20.22 -18.60
N LYS A 336 -7.37 20.27 -17.66
CA LYS A 336 -7.90 21.52 -17.10
C LYS A 336 -6.88 22.28 -16.26
N LYS A 337 -5.99 21.59 -15.54
CA LYS A 337 -5.08 22.22 -14.56
C LYS A 337 -3.65 22.40 -15.06
N PHE A 338 -3.15 21.50 -15.89
CA PHE A 338 -1.77 21.54 -16.40
C PHE A 338 -1.71 21.79 -17.92
N GLY A 339 -2.80 21.56 -18.65
CA GLY A 339 -2.88 21.75 -20.10
C GLY A 339 -2.65 20.47 -20.90
N ASN A 340 -3.08 20.49 -22.16
CA ASN A 340 -3.08 19.31 -23.05
C ASN A 340 -1.66 18.74 -23.31
N SER A 341 -0.61 19.56 -23.18
CA SER A 341 0.77 19.08 -23.32
C SER A 341 1.16 18.04 -22.28
N TYR A 342 0.50 18.00 -21.12
CA TYR A 342 0.75 17.06 -20.03
C TYR A 342 -0.11 15.79 -20.09
N VAL A 343 -1.09 15.73 -20.99
CA VAL A 343 -1.97 14.56 -21.17
C VAL A 343 -1.39 13.64 -22.24
N PRO A 344 -1.11 12.36 -21.95
CA PRO A 344 -0.71 11.38 -22.96
C PRO A 344 -1.80 11.21 -24.01
N GLU A 345 -1.42 10.97 -25.26
CA GLU A 345 -2.36 10.70 -26.36
C GLU A 345 -3.30 9.53 -26.00
N ASN A 346 -2.71 8.40 -25.61
CA ASN A 346 -3.46 7.22 -25.17
C ASN A 346 -3.54 7.11 -23.63
N PRO A 347 -4.69 6.67 -23.07
CA PRO A 347 -4.80 6.42 -21.64
C PRO A 347 -3.79 5.37 -21.14
N ARG A 348 -3.24 5.57 -19.94
CA ARG A 348 -2.28 4.63 -19.35
C ARG A 348 -3.02 3.59 -18.50
N PHE A 349 -3.00 2.34 -18.95
CA PHE A 349 -3.53 1.21 -18.17
C PHE A 349 -2.40 0.44 -17.50
N PHE A 350 -2.53 0.24 -16.20
CA PHE A 350 -1.58 -0.54 -15.41
C PHE A 350 -2.23 -1.88 -15.06
N LYS A 351 -1.55 -2.98 -15.40
CA LYS A 351 -1.95 -4.34 -15.01
C LYS A 351 -0.82 -4.97 -14.21
N LYS A 352 -1.18 -5.76 -13.21
CA LYS A 352 -0.22 -6.57 -12.45
C LYS A 352 -0.13 -7.96 -13.06
N THR A 353 1.07 -8.54 -13.06
CA THR A 353 1.41 -9.89 -13.57
C THR A 353 1.12 -11.04 -12.59
N SER A 354 0.39 -10.79 -11.49
CA SER A 354 0.14 -11.81 -10.45
C SER A 354 -0.97 -12.78 -10.86
N LYS A 355 -0.65 -14.08 -10.99
CA LYS A 355 -1.60 -15.19 -11.27
C LYS A 355 -2.67 -15.43 -10.19
N LEU A 356 -2.55 -14.81 -9.02
CA LEU A 356 -3.40 -15.05 -7.83
C LEU A 356 -4.26 -13.83 -7.44
N ALA A 357 -4.17 -12.71 -8.16
CA ALA A 357 -4.96 -11.54 -7.84
C ALA A 357 -6.43 -11.77 -8.21
N GLN A 358 -7.34 -11.56 -7.25
CA GLN A 358 -8.75 -11.40 -7.59
C GLN A 358 -8.89 -10.09 -8.36
N GLU A 359 -9.09 -10.19 -9.68
CA GLU A 359 -9.10 -9.09 -10.67
C GLU A 359 -10.22 -8.04 -10.45
N ALA A 360 -10.96 -8.11 -9.34
CA ALA A 360 -12.04 -7.20 -8.99
C ALA A 360 -11.59 -5.97 -8.18
N HIS A 361 -10.31 -5.87 -7.78
CA HIS A 361 -9.84 -4.77 -6.92
C HIS A 361 -9.25 -3.64 -7.76
N GLU A 362 -9.60 -2.39 -7.40
CA GLU A 362 -8.99 -1.19 -7.95
C GLU A 362 -7.74 -0.79 -7.16
N ALA A 363 -6.88 0.03 -7.76
CA ALA A 363 -5.77 0.68 -7.07
C ALA A 363 -6.27 1.68 -6.02
N ILE A 364 -5.37 2.07 -5.11
CA ILE A 364 -5.61 3.13 -4.12
C ILE A 364 -5.54 4.48 -4.83
N ARG A 365 -6.70 5.15 -4.93
CA ARG A 365 -6.86 6.47 -5.57
C ARG A 365 -7.91 7.30 -4.83
N PRO A 366 -7.99 8.62 -5.06
CA PRO A 366 -9.13 9.42 -4.64
C PRO A 366 -10.44 8.94 -5.28
N THR A 367 -11.55 9.06 -4.57
CA THR A 367 -12.90 8.87 -5.11
C THR A 367 -13.34 10.06 -5.97
N ASN A 368 -12.89 11.25 -5.62
CA ASN A 368 -13.07 12.48 -6.39
C ASN A 368 -11.72 13.15 -6.65
N VAL A 369 -11.27 13.15 -7.90
CA VAL A 369 -10.00 13.79 -8.30
C VAL A 369 -10.06 15.31 -8.31
N MET A 370 -11.26 15.87 -8.47
CA MET A 370 -11.46 17.32 -8.56
C MET A 370 -11.25 18.01 -7.21
N GLN A 371 -11.34 17.25 -6.11
CA GLN A 371 -11.10 17.74 -4.76
C GLN A 371 -9.66 17.49 -4.35
N THR A 372 -8.96 18.57 -4.03
CA THR A 372 -7.60 18.52 -3.47
C THR A 372 -7.63 18.36 -1.95
N GLN A 373 -6.47 18.14 -1.31
CA GLN A 373 -6.38 17.97 0.15
C GLN A 373 -6.97 19.14 0.96
N ASP A 374 -6.95 20.36 0.39
CA ASP A 374 -7.35 21.59 1.06
C ASP A 374 -8.88 21.78 1.08
N GLU A 375 -9.59 21.06 0.23
CA GLU A 375 -11.05 21.10 0.09
C GLU A 375 -11.77 20.13 1.04
N HIS A 376 -11.02 19.28 1.75
CA HIS A 376 -11.61 18.32 2.69
C HIS A 376 -11.68 18.92 4.10
N GLU A 377 -12.92 19.10 4.59
CA GLU A 377 -13.22 19.42 5.98
C GLU A 377 -12.97 18.19 6.87
N LEU A 378 -11.70 17.93 7.16
CA LEU A 378 -11.29 16.92 8.11
C LEU A 378 -11.14 17.56 9.50
N SER A 379 -11.57 16.87 10.55
CA SER A 379 -11.49 17.35 11.94
C SER A 379 -10.77 16.37 12.84
N GLY A 380 -10.10 16.88 13.89
CA GLY A 380 -9.44 16.08 14.94
C GLY A 380 -7.90 16.05 14.89
N GLU A 381 -7.29 15.40 15.89
CA GLU A 381 -5.84 15.41 16.17
C GLU A 381 -4.94 14.89 15.03
N LEU A 382 -5.50 14.15 14.06
CA LEU A 382 -4.76 13.57 12.94
C LEU A 382 -4.98 14.30 11.61
N LEU A 383 -5.56 15.49 11.63
CA LEU A 383 -5.89 16.28 10.43
C LEU A 383 -4.71 16.40 9.45
N ASN A 384 -3.54 16.77 9.97
CA ASN A 384 -2.35 16.97 9.15
C ASN A 384 -1.85 15.67 8.49
N ASP A 385 -1.95 14.54 9.19
CA ASP A 385 -1.57 13.23 8.65
C ASP A 385 -2.56 12.75 7.58
N HIS A 386 -3.86 13.02 7.75
CA HIS A 386 -4.87 12.68 6.75
C HIS A 386 -4.63 13.45 5.46
N ARG A 387 -4.40 14.77 5.56
CA ARG A 387 -4.06 15.62 4.41
C ARG A 387 -2.81 15.13 3.68
N LYS A 388 -1.72 14.88 4.42
CA LYS A 388 -0.46 14.35 3.85
C LYS A 388 -0.64 13.04 3.10
N LEU A 389 -1.37 12.07 3.66
CA LEU A 389 -1.57 10.80 2.99
C LEU A 389 -2.49 10.93 1.78
N TYR A 390 -3.57 11.71 1.91
CA TYR A 390 -4.48 11.97 0.80
C TYR A 390 -3.77 12.66 -0.37
N ASP A 391 -3.01 13.73 -0.11
CA ASP A 391 -2.22 14.44 -1.13
C ASP A 391 -1.20 13.51 -1.80
N LEU A 392 -0.52 12.66 -1.03
CA LEU A 392 0.39 11.66 -1.60
C LEU A 392 -0.35 10.69 -2.56
N ILE A 393 -1.50 10.16 -2.14
CA ILE A 393 -2.33 9.27 -2.96
C ILE A 393 -2.83 9.99 -4.22
N TRP A 394 -3.33 11.22 -4.04
CA TRP A 394 -3.86 12.07 -5.09
C TRP A 394 -2.78 12.40 -6.13
N ARG A 395 -1.60 12.86 -5.71
CA ARG A 395 -0.47 13.17 -6.61
C ARG A 395 -0.03 11.94 -7.39
N ARG A 396 0.05 10.77 -6.73
CA ARG A 396 0.42 9.52 -7.41
C ARG A 396 -0.62 9.15 -8.47
N TYR A 397 -1.90 9.26 -8.13
CA TYR A 397 -3.00 8.96 -9.04
C TYR A 397 -3.04 9.90 -10.26
N VAL A 398 -2.90 11.21 -10.05
CA VAL A 398 -2.84 12.18 -11.15
C VAL A 398 -1.59 11.94 -12.00
N ALA A 399 -0.41 11.84 -11.38
CA ALA A 399 0.85 11.66 -12.10
C ALA A 399 0.88 10.38 -12.94
N CYS A 400 0.23 9.29 -12.50
CA CYS A 400 0.22 8.04 -13.27
C CYS A 400 -0.49 8.15 -14.63
N GLN A 401 -1.31 9.19 -14.83
CA GLN A 401 -1.98 9.49 -16.10
C GLN A 401 -1.36 10.66 -16.87
N MET A 402 -0.21 11.20 -16.43
CA MET A 402 0.51 12.27 -17.14
C MET A 402 1.53 11.72 -18.17
N LYS A 403 2.04 12.59 -19.04
CA LYS A 403 3.15 12.26 -19.96
C LYS A 403 4.43 11.89 -19.22
N GLU A 404 5.30 11.15 -19.89
CA GLU A 404 6.65 10.90 -19.38
C GLU A 404 7.42 12.22 -19.21
N CYS A 405 8.37 12.20 -18.29
CA CYS A 405 9.37 13.25 -18.21
C CYS A 405 10.49 12.96 -19.22
N ILE A 406 10.91 13.98 -19.96
CA ILE A 406 11.96 13.91 -20.98
C ILE A 406 13.14 14.74 -20.47
N PHE A 407 14.33 14.13 -20.48
CA PHE A 407 15.59 14.77 -20.07
C PHE A 407 16.63 14.57 -21.16
N ASP A 408 17.51 15.55 -21.35
CA ASP A 408 18.75 15.36 -22.08
C ASP A 408 19.84 14.89 -21.12
N GLU A 409 20.28 13.65 -21.26
CA GLU A 409 21.41 13.11 -20.52
C GLU A 409 22.68 13.35 -21.33
N THR A 410 23.63 14.10 -20.75
CA THR A 410 24.95 14.36 -21.33
C THR A 410 26.02 13.59 -20.56
N VAL A 411 26.82 12.81 -21.27
CA VAL A 411 28.01 12.12 -20.75
C VAL A 411 29.24 12.73 -21.41
N ILE A 412 30.18 13.19 -20.59
CA ILE A 412 31.42 13.84 -21.04
C ILE A 412 32.59 13.00 -20.57
N ASP A 413 33.39 12.50 -21.52
CA ASP A 413 34.65 11.82 -21.21
C ASP A 413 35.78 12.84 -21.29
N VAL A 414 36.51 13.01 -20.18
CA VAL A 414 37.65 13.93 -20.07
C VAL A 414 38.93 13.11 -19.90
N GLU A 415 39.90 13.40 -20.75
CA GLU A 415 41.24 12.83 -20.68
C GLU A 415 42.19 13.84 -20.01
N ALA A 416 42.94 13.37 -19.02
CA ALA A 416 44.05 14.09 -18.43
C ALA A 416 45.37 13.50 -18.93
N ARG A 417 46.27 14.35 -19.45
CA ARG A 417 47.62 13.94 -19.87
C ARG A 417 48.67 14.79 -19.17
N THR A 418 49.61 14.12 -18.48
CA THR A 418 50.81 14.75 -17.94
C THR A 418 51.77 15.07 -19.08
N THR A 419 52.28 16.30 -19.11
CA THR A 419 53.35 16.68 -20.07
C THR A 419 54.63 15.95 -19.65
N PRO A 420 55.31 15.17 -20.52
CA PRO A 420 56.56 14.53 -20.13
C PRO A 420 57.61 15.60 -19.78
N GLU A 421 58.31 15.42 -18.66
CA GLU A 421 59.54 16.17 -18.40
C GLU A 421 60.51 15.89 -19.55
N VAL A 422 60.81 16.92 -20.34
CA VAL A 422 61.93 16.87 -21.28
C VAL A 422 63.19 16.80 -20.43
N LYS A 423 63.65 15.58 -20.12
CA LYS A 423 64.99 15.39 -19.53
C LYS A 423 65.98 16.07 -20.47
N GLY A 424 66.76 17.01 -19.91
CA GLY A 424 67.66 17.88 -20.66
C GLY A 424 68.45 17.10 -21.71
N VAL A 425 68.27 17.48 -22.98
CA VAL A 425 69.09 16.99 -24.07
C VAL A 425 70.42 17.71 -23.97
N HIS A 426 71.42 17.06 -23.39
CA HIS A 426 72.80 17.53 -23.46
C HIS A 426 73.39 17.04 -24.79
N THR A 427 73.60 17.96 -25.73
CA THR A 427 74.42 17.74 -26.92
C THR A 427 75.81 18.32 -26.65
N SER A 428 76.87 17.60 -27.01
CA SER A 428 78.26 18.10 -27.02
C SER A 428 78.52 19.05 -28.18
#